data_AF-A0A920SSH0-F1
#
_entry.id   AF-A0A920SSH0-F1
#
_cell.length_a   1.000
_cell.length_b   1.000
_cell.length_c   1.000
_cell.angle_alpha   90.00
_cell.angle_beta   90.00
_cell.angle_gamma   90.00
#
_symmetry.space_group_name_H-M   'P 1'
#
loop_
_entity.id
_entity.type
_entity.pdbx_description
1 polymer ?
#
loop_
_entity_poly.entity_id
_entity_poly.type
_entity_poly.pdbx_seq_one_letter_code
_entity_poly.pdbx_strand_id
1 'polypeptide(L)'
;MDDGVTENSWANKYNGRLNITAQPSDNITLSANAGIGLIRMRIPSDYPYEEAVYAGPADCARVPDRRCYRRGIPEARVARDFDYNNANRMTAGFTATHTPTDWLTHRLTFGTDLTNQAEDNLDAFLGPDFAPYYSSSSRTAGEG
;
A
#
# COMPACT_ATOMS: atom_id res chain seq x y z
N MET A 1 -3.96 2.50 -13.88
CA MET A 1 -4.57 2.15 -12.59
C MET A 1 -4.59 0.64 -12.58
N ASP A 2 -3.87 0.01 -11.65
CA ASP A 2 -3.94 -1.44 -11.47
C ASP A 2 -5.01 -1.69 -10.41
N ASP A 3 -6.17 -2.14 -10.87
CA ASP A 3 -7.24 -2.57 -9.98
C ASP A 3 -6.96 -4.03 -9.58
N GLY A 4 -7.09 -4.30 -8.28
CA GLY A 4 -6.86 -5.62 -7.72
C GLY A 4 -8.02 -6.57 -8.00
N VAL A 5 -7.85 -7.84 -7.61
CA VAL A 5 -8.88 -8.88 -7.76
C VAL A 5 -10.10 -8.61 -6.87
N THR A 6 -9.92 -7.88 -5.76
CA THR A 6 -11.01 -7.49 -4.86
C THR A 6 -11.43 -6.04 -5.15
N GLU A 7 -12.74 -5.76 -5.01
CA GLU A 7 -13.33 -4.43 -5.28
C GLU A 7 -12.69 -3.29 -4.46
N ASN A 8 -12.10 -3.62 -3.31
CA ASN A 8 -11.41 -2.68 -2.44
C ASN A 8 -9.89 -2.60 -2.64
N SER A 9 -9.32 -3.21 -3.68
CA SER A 9 -7.87 -3.20 -3.89
C SER A 9 -7.48 -2.44 -5.13
N TRP A 10 -6.47 -1.57 -4.99
CA TRP A 10 -5.87 -0.86 -6.12
C TRP A 10 -4.44 -0.46 -5.78
N ALA A 11 -3.61 -0.28 -6.80
CA ALA A 11 -2.25 0.23 -6.64
C ALA A 11 -1.91 1.27 -7.70
N ASN A 12 -1.40 2.42 -7.25
CA ASN A 12 -0.90 3.51 -8.07
C ASN A 12 0.58 3.75 -7.75
N LYS A 13 1.41 3.76 -8.80
CA LYS A 13 2.85 3.95 -8.70
C LYS A 13 3.28 5.08 -9.62
N TYR A 14 3.97 6.06 -9.08
CA TYR A 14 4.53 7.18 -9.82
C TYR A 14 6.04 7.17 -9.65
N ASN A 15 6.77 7.28 -10.76
CA ASN A 15 8.23 7.25 -10.75
C ASN A 15 8.78 8.42 -11.54
N GLY A 16 9.72 9.15 -10.95
CA GLY A 16 10.50 10.18 -11.61
C GLY A 16 11.99 9.84 -11.49
N ARG A 17 12.74 10.07 -12.57
CA ARG A 17 14.20 9.91 -12.58
C ARG A 17 14.86 11.08 -13.30
N LEU A 18 15.96 11.55 -12.74
CA LEU A 18 16.81 12.59 -13.30
C LEU A 18 18.25 12.10 -13.27
N ASN A 19 18.94 12.21 -14.39
CA ASN A 19 20.36 11.91 -14.51
C ASN A 19 21.03 13.09 -15.20
N ILE A 20 22.09 13.61 -14.60
CA ILE A 20 22.85 14.73 -15.11
C ILE A 20 24.32 14.33 -15.10
N THR A 21 24.99 14.54 -16.22
CA THR A 21 26.44 14.36 -16.35
C THR A 21 27.03 15.61 -16.94
N ALA A 22 28.14 16.05 -16.37
CA ALA A 22 28.89 17.21 -16.84
C ALA A 22 30.39 16.89 -16.82
N GLN A 23 31.09 17.41 -17.82
CA GLN A 23 32.53 17.34 -17.92
C GLN A 23 33.07 18.77 -17.93
N PRO A 24 33.30 19.38 -16.75
CA PRO A 24 33.79 20.75 -16.67
C PRO A 24 35.23 20.90 -17.20
N SER A 25 36.01 19.83 -17.26
CA SER A 25 37.35 19.78 -17.84
C SER A 25 37.65 18.39 -18.40
N ASP A 26 38.67 18.27 -19.25
CA ASP A 26 39.03 16.99 -19.89
C ASP A 26 39.37 15.87 -18.90
N ASN A 27 39.85 16.25 -17.70
CA ASN A 27 40.25 15.35 -16.64
C ASN A 27 39.22 15.19 -15.49
N ILE A 28 38.08 15.91 -15.51
CA ILE A 28 37.07 15.82 -14.45
C ILE A 28 35.71 15.52 -15.05
N THR A 29 35.06 14.46 -14.58
CA THR A 29 33.69 14.12 -14.91
C THR A 29 32.84 14.04 -13.65
N LEU A 30 31.74 14.76 -13.63
CA LEU A 30 30.76 14.78 -12.55
C LEU A 30 29.47 14.16 -13.05
N SER A 31 28.88 13.27 -12.26
CA SER A 31 27.58 12.66 -12.55
C SER A 31 26.71 12.68 -11.32
N ALA A 32 25.47 13.13 -11.46
CA ALA A 32 24.46 13.11 -10.42
C ALA A 32 23.23 12.34 -10.92
N ASN A 33 22.63 11.56 -10.04
CA ASN A 33 21.37 10.87 -10.29
C ASN A 33 20.42 11.13 -9.13
N ALA A 34 19.12 11.22 -9.44
CA ALA A 34 18.06 11.31 -8.46
C ALA A 34 16.85 10.53 -8.95
N GLY A 35 16.15 9.87 -8.03
CA GLY A 35 14.94 9.14 -8.30
C GLY A 35 13.93 9.35 -7.18
N ILE A 36 12.66 9.50 -7.55
CA ILE A 36 11.53 9.53 -6.63
C ILE A 36 10.51 8.48 -7.04
N GLY A 37 10.03 7.71 -6.07
CA GLY A 37 8.97 6.73 -6.22
C GLY A 37 7.86 7.03 -5.22
N LEU A 38 6.64 7.22 -5.70
CA LEU A 38 5.45 7.36 -4.87
C LEU A 38 4.56 6.14 -5.13
N ILE A 39 4.28 5.39 -4.07
CA ILE A 39 3.40 4.23 -4.08
C ILE A 39 2.20 4.58 -3.21
N ARG A 40 1.01 4.45 -3.78
CA ARG A 40 -0.26 4.53 -3.09
C ARG A 40 -0.98 3.23 -3.37
N MET A 41 -1.31 2.46 -2.35
CA MET A 41 -2.11 1.26 -2.56
C MET A 41 -3.13 1.08 -1.45
N ARG A 42 -4.25 0.47 -1.84
CA ARG A 42 -5.23 -0.09 -0.93
C ARG A 42 -5.12 -1.61 -1.04
N ILE A 43 -4.81 -2.24 0.08
CA ILE A 43 -4.76 -3.69 0.18
C ILE A 43 -6.09 -4.19 0.74
N PRO A 44 -6.55 -5.38 0.32
CA PRO A 44 -7.61 -6.06 1.05
C PRO A 44 -7.10 -6.44 2.45
N SER A 45 -8.03 -6.68 3.37
CA SER A 45 -7.75 -7.11 4.75
C SER A 45 -6.69 -8.21 4.82
N ASP A 46 -5.94 -8.27 5.93
CA ASP A 46 -4.80 -9.18 6.18
C ASP A 46 -5.06 -10.67 5.86
N TYR A 47 -6.31 -11.12 5.81
CA TYR A 47 -6.68 -12.52 5.59
C TYR A 47 -7.75 -12.71 4.48
N PRO A 48 -7.49 -12.26 3.24
CA PRO A 48 -8.55 -12.14 2.23
C PRO A 48 -9.15 -13.50 1.81
N TYR A 49 -8.34 -14.57 1.86
CA TYR A 49 -8.78 -15.94 1.56
C TYR A 49 -9.65 -16.53 2.67
N GLU A 50 -9.21 -16.44 3.92
CA GLU A 50 -10.01 -16.93 5.04
C GLU A 50 -11.34 -16.19 5.11
N GLU A 51 -11.33 -14.90 4.80
CA GLU A 51 -12.54 -14.10 4.76
C GLU A 51 -13.50 -14.51 3.66
N ALA A 52 -13.01 -14.82 2.46
CA ALA A 52 -13.83 -15.40 1.41
C ALA A 52 -14.46 -16.74 1.85
N VAL A 53 -13.72 -17.56 2.61
CA VAL A 53 -14.23 -18.82 3.16
C VAL A 53 -15.25 -18.59 4.29
N TYR A 54 -15.04 -17.58 5.14
CA TYR A 54 -15.97 -17.20 6.21
C TYR A 54 -17.21 -16.43 5.71
N ALA A 55 -17.13 -15.86 4.51
CA ALA A 55 -18.23 -15.35 3.70
C ALA A 55 -18.91 -16.47 2.88
N GLY A 56 -18.55 -17.73 3.10
CA GLY A 56 -19.22 -18.87 2.48
C GLY A 56 -20.66 -19.05 2.97
N PRO A 57 -21.50 -19.75 2.19
CA PRO A 57 -22.86 -20.07 2.58
C PRO A 57 -22.87 -20.94 3.84
N ALA A 58 -23.78 -20.62 4.75
CA ALA A 58 -24.09 -21.35 5.96
C ALA A 58 -25.56 -21.79 5.92
N ASP A 59 -25.93 -22.68 6.85
CA ASP A 59 -27.32 -23.08 7.02
C ASP A 59 -28.19 -21.86 7.37
N CYS A 60 -29.08 -21.49 6.45
CA CYS A 60 -30.02 -20.37 6.60
C CYS A 60 -30.88 -20.49 7.87
N ALA A 61 -31.17 -21.72 8.33
CA ALA A 61 -31.95 -21.92 9.55
C ALA A 61 -31.20 -21.45 10.81
N ARG A 62 -29.86 -21.40 10.77
CA ARG A 62 -29.02 -21.00 11.91
C ARG A 62 -28.65 -19.51 11.91
N VAL A 63 -28.57 -18.89 10.72
CA VAL A 63 -28.11 -17.50 10.55
C VAL A 63 -28.97 -16.71 9.55
N PRO A 64 -30.30 -16.61 9.77
CA PRO A 64 -31.19 -15.88 8.87
C PRO A 64 -30.89 -14.36 8.87
N ASP A 65 -30.39 -13.84 9.98
CA ASP A 65 -29.99 -12.45 10.21
C ASP A 65 -28.81 -12.00 9.33
N ARG A 66 -27.99 -12.95 8.86
CA ARG A 66 -26.77 -12.69 8.06
C ARG A 66 -26.92 -13.11 6.61
N ARG A 67 -28.15 -13.17 6.08
CA ARG A 67 -28.44 -13.64 4.71
C ARG A 67 -27.81 -15.00 4.38
N CYS A 68 -27.81 -15.91 5.36
CA CYS A 68 -27.19 -17.23 5.26
C CYS A 68 -25.66 -17.23 5.10
N TYR A 69 -24.97 -16.17 5.52
CA TYR A 69 -23.51 -16.13 5.57
C TYR A 69 -22.99 -16.46 6.96
N ARG A 70 -21.85 -17.15 7.02
CA ARG A 70 -21.34 -17.72 8.28
C ARG A 70 -20.91 -16.68 9.32
N ARG A 71 -20.36 -15.53 8.89
CA ARG A 71 -19.96 -14.43 9.80
C ARG A 71 -20.67 -13.11 9.52
N GLY A 72 -20.82 -12.74 8.26
CA GLY A 72 -21.43 -11.50 7.83
C GLY A 72 -21.43 -11.45 6.31
N ILE A 73 -22.20 -10.52 5.75
CA ILE A 73 -22.27 -10.38 4.30
C ILE A 73 -20.95 -9.78 3.76
N PRO A 74 -20.40 -10.29 2.64
CA PRO A 74 -19.13 -9.78 2.08
C PRO A 74 -19.12 -8.28 1.85
N GLU A 75 -20.25 -7.72 1.39
CA GLU A 75 -20.40 -6.31 0.99
C GLU A 75 -20.27 -5.37 2.19
N ALA A 76 -20.81 -5.76 3.36
CA ALA A 76 -20.70 -4.97 4.59
C ALA A 76 -19.24 -4.87 5.06
N ARG A 77 -18.42 -5.86 4.72
CA ARG A 77 -17.00 -5.87 5.06
C ARG A 77 -16.16 -4.99 4.15
N VAL A 78 -16.38 -5.11 2.84
CA VAL A 78 -15.75 -4.25 1.82
C VAL A 78 -16.05 -2.77 2.12
N ALA A 79 -17.24 -2.48 2.64
CA ALA A 79 -17.65 -1.15 3.07
C ALA A 79 -17.03 -0.69 4.41
N ARG A 80 -16.48 -1.60 5.22
CA ARG A 80 -15.90 -1.30 6.54
C ARG A 80 -14.38 -1.15 6.47
N ASP A 81 -13.69 -2.08 5.82
CA ASP A 81 -12.24 -2.25 5.95
C ASP A 81 -11.50 -1.38 4.90
N PHE A 82 -10.69 -0.44 5.38
CA PHE A 82 -9.85 0.44 4.55
C PHE A 82 -8.40 0.39 5.02
N ASP A 83 -7.61 -0.46 4.36
CA ASP A 83 -6.19 -0.61 4.65
C ASP A 83 -5.35 0.05 3.55
N TYR A 84 -4.70 1.15 3.88
CA TYR A 84 -3.84 1.90 3.00
C TYR A 84 -2.37 1.63 3.32
N ASN A 85 -1.59 1.29 2.29
CA ASN A 85 -0.14 1.17 2.41
C ASN A 85 0.53 2.17 1.45
N ASN A 86 1.07 3.24 2.00
CA ASN A 86 1.63 4.33 1.22
C ASN A 86 3.13 4.38 1.45
N ALA A 87 3.91 4.39 0.37
CA ALA A 87 5.35 4.51 0.45
C ALA A 87 5.87 5.63 -0.44
N ASN A 88 6.84 6.38 0.06
CA ASN A 88 7.60 7.39 -0.68
C ASN A 88 9.07 7.00 -0.58
N ARG A 89 9.72 6.77 -1.73
CA ARG A 89 11.15 6.46 -1.80
C ARG A 89 11.87 7.55 -2.57
N MET A 90 12.97 8.02 -2.02
CA MET A 90 13.89 8.95 -2.67
C MET A 90 15.27 8.31 -2.74
N THR A 91 15.86 8.34 -3.92
CA THR A 91 17.24 7.90 -4.18
C THR A 91 18.01 9.08 -4.74
N ALA A 92 19.23 9.29 -4.29
CA ALA A 92 20.12 10.27 -4.89
C ALA A 92 21.55 9.76 -4.85
N GLY A 93 22.31 10.06 -5.90
CA GLY A 93 23.68 9.63 -6.04
C GLY A 93 24.51 10.68 -6.75
N PHE A 94 25.78 10.73 -6.40
CA PHE A 94 26.77 11.59 -7.03
C PHE A 94 28.06 10.81 -7.23
N THR A 95 28.71 11.04 -8.36
CA THR A 95 29.99 10.45 -8.71
C THR A 95 30.88 11.54 -9.29
N ALA A 96 32.07 11.69 -8.71
CA ALA A 96 33.14 12.50 -9.26
C ALA A 96 34.28 11.59 -9.71
N THR A 97 34.70 11.77 -10.95
CA THR A 97 35.84 11.08 -11.55
C THR A 97 36.91 12.11 -11.87
N HIS A 98 38.14 11.88 -11.44
CA HIS A 98 39.28 12.72 -11.72
C HIS A 98 40.41 11.87 -12.31
N THR A 99 40.84 12.18 -13.52
CA THR A 99 41.91 11.47 -14.25
C THR A 99 43.09 12.43 -14.46
N PRO A 100 43.92 12.66 -13.42
CA PRO A 100 45.01 13.63 -13.50
C PRO A 100 46.11 13.25 -14.51
N THR A 101 46.27 11.95 -14.80
CA THR A 101 47.22 11.43 -15.78
C THR A 101 46.57 10.28 -16.56
N ASP A 102 47.15 9.91 -17.71
CA ASP A 102 46.61 8.86 -18.58
C ASP A 102 46.57 7.46 -17.94
N TRP A 103 47.24 7.27 -16.81
CA TRP A 103 47.34 5.98 -16.11
C TRP A 103 46.66 5.97 -14.73
N LEU A 104 46.19 7.12 -14.23
CA LEU A 104 45.60 7.23 -12.89
C LEU A 104 44.22 7.87 -12.95
N THR A 105 43.22 7.15 -12.44
CA THR A 105 41.86 7.65 -12.27
C THR A 105 41.40 7.47 -10.83
N HIS A 106 40.93 8.55 -10.22
CA HIS A 106 40.23 8.54 -8.94
C HIS A 106 38.73 8.62 -9.18
N ARG A 107 37.96 7.80 -8.45
CA ARG A 107 36.49 7.85 -8.48
C ARG A 107 35.94 7.88 -7.07
N LEU A 108 35.16 8.91 -6.77
CA LEU A 108 34.40 9.04 -5.54
C LEU A 108 32.91 8.92 -5.86
N THR A 109 32.23 7.98 -5.22
CA THR A 109 30.78 7.82 -5.34
C THR A 109 30.15 7.86 -3.96
N PHE A 110 29.10 8.67 -3.83
CA PHE A 110 28.24 8.66 -2.64
C PHE A 110 26.78 8.64 -3.07
N GLY A 111 25.92 8.11 -2.20
CA GLY A 111 24.50 8.08 -2.46
C GLY A 111 23.70 7.88 -1.18
N THR A 112 22.42 8.15 -1.28
CA THR A 112 21.43 7.97 -0.23
C THR A 112 20.17 7.31 -0.79
N ASP A 113 19.54 6.50 0.03
CA ASP A 113 18.27 5.84 -0.25
C ASP A 113 17.40 5.97 1.00
N LEU A 114 16.33 6.76 0.87
CA LEU A 114 15.42 7.07 1.95
C LEU A 114 14.04 6.57 1.55
N THR A 115 13.46 5.73 2.38
CA THR A 115 12.08 5.27 2.22
C THR A 115 11.28 5.66 3.45
N ASN A 116 10.14 6.30 3.22
CA ASN A 116 9.14 6.56 4.24
C ASN A 116 7.88 5.78 3.89
N GLN A 117 7.40 4.98 4.83
CA GLN A 117 6.21 4.15 4.68
C GLN A 117 5.21 4.52 5.78
N ALA A 118 3.94 4.60 5.40
CA ALA A 118 2.82 4.81 6.29
C ALA A 118 1.76 3.76 5.99
N GLU A 119 1.27 3.13 7.05
CA GLU A 119 0.20 2.13 7.02
C GLU A 119 -0.95 2.66 7.86
N ASP A 120 -2.11 2.82 7.23
CA ASP A 120 -3.32 3.30 7.87
C ASP A 120 -4.41 2.24 7.70
N ASN A 121 -4.81 1.63 8.82
CA ASN A 121 -5.90 0.66 8.86
C ASN A 121 -7.11 1.33 9.51
N LEU A 122 -8.16 1.55 8.72
CA LEU A 122 -9.34 2.29 9.13
C LEU A 122 -10.60 1.44 9.00
N ASP A 123 -11.40 1.43 10.05
CA ASP A 123 -12.77 0.89 10.04
C ASP A 123 -13.75 2.05 9.82
N ALA A 124 -14.43 2.07 8.68
CA ALA A 124 -15.43 3.09 8.39
C ALA A 124 -16.68 2.94 9.27
N PHE A 125 -17.29 4.07 9.63
CA PHE A 125 -18.63 4.06 10.23
C PHE A 125 -19.64 3.55 9.22
N LEU A 126 -20.22 2.38 9.51
CA LEU A 126 -21.17 1.74 8.63
C LEU A 126 -22.54 2.42 8.64
N GLY A 127 -23.12 2.58 7.45
CA GLY A 127 -24.49 3.02 7.29
C GLY A 127 -25.52 2.01 7.82
N PRO A 128 -26.81 2.37 7.89
CA PRO A 128 -27.87 1.54 8.47
C PRO A 128 -28.03 0.18 7.78
N ASP A 129 -27.63 0.07 6.51
CA ASP A 129 -27.72 -1.17 5.73
C ASP A 129 -26.67 -2.21 6.15
N PHE A 130 -25.52 -1.77 6.68
CA PHE A 130 -24.38 -2.63 7.02
C PHE A 130 -24.04 -2.67 8.51
N ALA A 131 -24.40 -1.63 9.27
CA ALA A 131 -24.21 -1.56 10.71
C ALA A 131 -24.79 -2.77 11.49
N PRO A 132 -25.94 -3.37 11.13
CA PRO A 132 -26.50 -4.51 11.86
C PRO A 132 -25.61 -5.76 11.89
N TYR A 133 -24.74 -5.94 10.90
CA TYR A 133 -23.85 -7.12 10.81
C TYR A 133 -22.61 -7.01 11.71
N TYR A 134 -22.31 -5.80 12.22
CA TYR A 134 -21.13 -5.52 13.04
C TYR A 134 -21.45 -4.93 14.41
N SER A 135 -22.63 -4.32 14.57
CA SER A 135 -23.12 -3.94 15.89
C SER A 135 -23.41 -5.23 16.67
N SER A 136 -22.71 -5.42 17.79
CA SER A 136 -23.22 -6.32 18.81
C SER A 136 -24.54 -5.72 19.29
N SER A 137 -25.65 -6.24 18.80
CA SER A 137 -26.90 -6.02 19.50
C SER A 137 -26.76 -6.69 20.87
N SER A 138 -26.32 -5.93 21.87
CA SER A 138 -26.73 -6.09 23.26
C SER A 138 -28.23 -5.79 23.34
N ARG A 139 -29.04 -6.55 22.61
CA ARG A 139 -30.49 -6.45 22.55
C ARG A 139 -31.11 -7.83 22.68
N THR A 140 -30.62 -8.61 23.63
CA THR A 140 -31.35 -9.72 24.25
C THR A 140 -30.75 -10.01 25.61
N ALA A 141 -31.34 -9.37 26.65
CA ALA A 141 -31.56 -9.90 28.01
C ALA A 141 -31.83 -8.73 28.98
N GLY A 142 -32.89 -7.99 28.70
CA GLY A 142 -33.57 -7.15 29.68
C GLY A 142 -35.05 -7.38 29.45
N GLU A 143 -35.59 -8.38 30.15
CA GLU A 143 -36.98 -8.56 30.62
C GLU A 143 -37.26 -10.05 30.85
N GLY A 144 -37.59 -10.35 32.11
CA GLY A 144 -37.80 -11.67 32.70
C GLY A 144 -37.65 -11.56 34.21
#